data_AF-H0QYT7-F1
#
_entry.id   AF-H0QYT7-F1
#
_cell.length_a   1.000
_cell.length_b   1.000
_cell.length_c   1.000
_cell.angle_alpha   90.00
_cell.angle_beta   90.00
_cell.angle_gamma   90.00
#
_symmetry.space_group_name_H-M   'P 1'
#
loop_
_entity.id
_entity.type
_entity.pdbx_description
1 polymer ?
#
loop_
_entity_poly.entity_id
_entity_poly.type
_entity_poly.pdbx_seq_one_letter_code
_entity_poly.pdbx_strand_id
1 'polypeptide(L)'
;MKSSLRRATSTALAAGIATIGAATISAAPAAATGTGCSLYQTEIASVETKSKSASICKFESDGRLQYRGFDNKKRAGNTVPIAKVTKAGGKTVYITYADEWDLTYHVVDQTSLVITGKRNHVWFDEKQKAATTRGR
;
A
#
# COMPACT_ATOMS: atom_id res chain seq x y z
N MET A 1 -9.93 19.89 -51.30
CA MET A 1 -8.57 19.42 -51.66
C MET A 1 -7.75 20.57 -52.21
N LYS A 2 -6.82 21.15 -51.42
CA LYS A 2 -5.49 21.67 -51.82
C LYS A 2 -4.95 22.58 -50.72
N SER A 3 -3.83 22.15 -50.17
CA SER A 3 -3.00 22.82 -49.17
C SER A 3 -2.41 24.13 -49.69
N SER A 4 -2.21 25.13 -48.82
CA SER A 4 -1.21 26.19 -49.04
C SER A 4 -0.71 26.77 -47.72
N LEU A 5 0.50 26.35 -47.38
CA LEU A 5 1.43 26.91 -46.41
C LEU A 5 1.55 28.44 -46.57
N ARG A 6 1.50 29.21 -45.47
CA ARG A 6 2.18 30.51 -45.38
C ARG A 6 2.99 30.60 -44.10
N ARG A 7 4.19 31.14 -44.29
CA ARG A 7 5.35 31.18 -43.39
C ARG A 7 5.14 32.10 -42.18
N ALA A 8 5.59 31.58 -41.04
CA ALA A 8 6.26 32.19 -39.90
C ALA A 8 6.27 33.73 -39.74
N THR A 9 5.99 34.17 -38.52
CA THR A 9 6.68 35.32 -37.92
C THR A 9 7.14 34.90 -36.53
N SER A 10 8.46 34.79 -36.40
CA SER A 10 9.17 34.55 -35.16
C SER A 10 9.36 35.87 -34.42
N THR A 11 8.80 35.98 -33.23
CA THR A 11 9.30 36.90 -32.20
C THR A 11 9.70 36.05 -31.01
N ALA A 12 10.96 35.64 -31.02
CA ALA A 12 11.66 35.22 -29.83
C ALA A 12 11.84 36.46 -28.96
N LEU A 13 11.22 36.47 -27.78
CA LEU A 13 11.67 37.33 -26.69
C LEU A 13 12.05 36.44 -25.52
N ALA A 14 13.33 36.51 -25.21
CA ALA A 14 14.00 35.80 -24.15
C ALA A 14 13.44 36.14 -22.77
N ALA A 15 13.46 35.16 -21.88
CA ALA A 15 13.98 35.33 -20.53
C ALA A 15 14.08 33.96 -19.88
N GLY A 16 15.32 33.50 -19.68
CA GLY A 16 15.57 32.38 -18.81
C GLY A 16 15.15 32.72 -17.39
N ILE A 17 14.51 31.77 -16.73
CA ILE A 17 14.58 31.64 -15.28
C ILE A 17 14.74 30.16 -15.01
N ALA A 18 15.94 29.79 -14.58
CA ALA A 18 16.18 28.50 -13.96
C ALA A 18 15.46 28.49 -12.61
N THR A 19 14.36 27.73 -12.52
CA THR A 19 13.80 27.33 -11.23
C THR A 19 14.04 25.83 -11.06
N ILE A 20 15.17 25.52 -10.44
CA ILE A 20 15.34 24.30 -9.68
C ILE A 20 14.37 24.40 -8.50
N GLY A 21 13.60 23.35 -8.24
CA GLY A 21 12.91 23.19 -6.97
C GLY A 21 11.42 23.46 -7.03
N ALA A 22 10.70 22.44 -7.48
CA ALA A 22 9.70 21.78 -6.64
C ALA A 22 9.16 20.64 -7.49
N ALA A 23 9.74 19.45 -7.35
CA ALA A 23 8.98 18.25 -7.61
C ALA A 23 7.81 18.30 -6.63
N THR A 24 6.70 18.89 -7.05
CA THR A 24 5.41 18.64 -6.44
C THR A 24 5.16 17.16 -6.65
N ILE A 25 5.64 16.35 -5.69
CA ILE A 25 5.11 15.03 -5.46
C ILE A 25 3.69 15.31 -4.99
N SER A 26 2.81 15.56 -5.94
CA SER A 26 1.40 15.30 -5.78
C SER A 26 1.35 13.80 -5.58
N ALA A 27 1.49 13.37 -4.32
CA ALA A 27 0.97 12.10 -3.87
C ALA A 27 -0.53 12.20 -4.13
N ALA A 28 -0.93 11.91 -5.37
CA ALA A 28 -2.30 11.60 -5.68
C ALA A 28 -2.69 10.56 -4.63
N PRO A 29 -3.81 10.75 -3.90
CA PRO A 29 -4.30 9.67 -3.08
C PRO A 29 -4.47 8.50 -4.04
N ALA A 30 -3.63 7.47 -3.87
CA ALA A 30 -3.87 6.21 -4.52
C ALA A 30 -5.27 5.83 -4.04
N ALA A 31 -6.27 6.08 -4.88
CA ALA A 31 -7.59 5.53 -4.71
C ALA A 31 -7.35 4.06 -4.41
N ALA A 32 -7.72 3.63 -3.20
CA ALA A 32 -7.37 2.33 -2.68
C ALA A 32 -8.04 1.26 -3.55
N THR A 33 -7.40 0.90 -4.66
CA THR A 33 -7.79 -0.18 -5.54
C THR A 33 -7.27 -1.47 -4.93
N GLY A 34 -8.01 -1.97 -3.94
CA GLY A 34 -7.78 -3.28 -3.33
C GLY A 34 -6.50 -3.41 -2.51
N THR A 35 -6.32 -4.60 -1.96
CA THR A 35 -5.19 -5.00 -1.11
C THR A 35 -3.84 -5.05 -1.80
N GLY A 36 -3.76 -4.80 -3.11
CA GLY A 36 -2.49 -4.86 -3.83
C GLY A 36 -1.51 -3.77 -3.40
N CYS A 37 -0.21 -4.00 -3.59
CA CYS A 37 0.82 -2.99 -3.38
C CYS A 37 0.76 -1.87 -4.43
N SER A 38 1.26 -0.69 -4.07
CA SER A 38 1.31 0.44 -5.00
C SER A 38 2.41 0.24 -6.05
N LEU A 39 2.41 1.08 -7.10
CA LEU A 39 3.54 1.18 -8.02
C LEU A 39 4.83 1.44 -7.22
N TYR A 40 5.92 0.75 -7.59
CA TYR A 40 7.23 0.76 -6.90
C TYR A 40 7.25 0.08 -5.53
N GLN A 41 6.29 -0.81 -5.26
CA GLN A 41 6.30 -1.66 -4.10
C GLN A 41 6.18 -3.13 -4.49
N THR A 42 6.95 -3.98 -3.81
CA THR A 42 6.83 -5.43 -3.92
C THR A 42 5.96 -5.98 -2.79
N GLU A 43 5.03 -6.88 -3.09
CA GLU A 43 4.28 -7.61 -2.06
C GLU A 43 5.19 -8.62 -1.36
N ILE A 44 5.28 -8.50 -0.03
CA ILE A 44 6.05 -9.40 0.83
C ILE A 44 5.15 -10.49 1.40
N ALA A 45 3.94 -10.11 1.79
CA ALA A 45 2.94 -11.02 2.35
C ALA A 45 1.55 -10.47 2.11
N SER A 46 0.57 -11.34 1.93
CA SER A 46 -0.84 -10.98 1.84
C SER A 46 -1.72 -11.99 2.56
N VAL A 47 -2.87 -11.51 3.03
CA VAL A 47 -3.92 -12.28 3.68
C VAL A 47 -5.25 -11.71 3.19
N GLU A 48 -6.06 -12.54 2.55
CA GLU A 48 -7.43 -12.20 2.15
C GLU A 48 -8.45 -13.15 2.78
N THR A 49 -9.43 -12.58 3.46
CA THR A 49 -10.53 -13.32 4.07
C THR A 49 -11.86 -12.82 3.57
N LYS A 50 -12.96 -13.48 3.97
CA LYS A 50 -14.31 -13.09 3.53
C LYS A 50 -14.68 -11.65 3.87
N SER A 51 -14.07 -11.07 4.92
CA SER A 51 -14.49 -9.76 5.44
C SER A 51 -13.39 -8.71 5.47
N LYS A 52 -12.13 -9.11 5.42
CA LYS A 52 -10.95 -8.23 5.46
C LYS A 52 -9.91 -8.74 4.49
N SER A 53 -9.06 -7.85 4.03
CA SER A 53 -7.82 -8.22 3.39
C SER A 53 -6.69 -7.31 3.88
N ALA A 54 -5.47 -7.83 3.89
CA ALA A 54 -4.27 -7.05 4.18
C ALA A 54 -3.09 -7.51 3.32
N SER A 55 -2.26 -6.57 2.90
CA SER A 55 -0.95 -6.85 2.30
C SER A 55 0.15 -6.05 2.99
N ILE A 56 1.33 -6.65 3.05
CA ILE A 56 2.58 -6.04 3.49
C ILE A 56 3.39 -5.76 2.24
N CYS A 57 3.65 -4.48 1.99
CA CYS A 57 4.32 -3.98 0.81
C CYS A 57 5.67 -3.41 1.20
N LYS A 58 6.70 -3.68 0.40
CA LYS A 58 8.04 -3.12 0.56
C LYS A 58 8.32 -2.10 -0.53
N PHE A 59 8.67 -0.89 -0.16
CA PHE A 59 9.13 0.12 -1.12
C PHE A 59 10.45 -0.30 -1.76
N GLU A 60 10.54 -0.21 -3.09
CA GLU A 60 11.75 -0.56 -3.84
C GLU A 60 12.90 0.43 -3.60
N SER A 61 12.59 1.70 -3.33
CA SER A 61 13.58 2.77 -3.15
C SER A 61 14.34 2.68 -1.84
N ASP A 62 13.63 2.48 -0.72
CA ASP A 62 14.19 2.59 0.64
C ASP A 62 13.99 1.32 1.48
N GLY A 63 13.30 0.32 0.94
CA GLY A 63 13.05 -0.95 1.61
C GLY A 63 12.08 -0.89 2.79
N ARG A 64 11.45 0.27 3.06
CA ARG A 64 10.48 0.39 4.16
C ARG A 64 9.26 -0.48 3.89
N LEU A 65 8.69 -0.99 4.98
CA LEU A 65 7.48 -1.81 4.94
C LEU A 65 6.25 -0.97 5.26
N GLN A 66 5.19 -1.21 4.49
CA GLN A 66 3.90 -0.58 4.62
C GLN A 66 2.82 -1.65 4.72
N TYR A 67 1.96 -1.52 5.71
CA TYR A 67 0.72 -2.28 5.79
C TYR A 67 -0.36 -1.59 4.96
N ARG A 68 -1.11 -2.38 4.19
CA ARG A 68 -2.30 -1.94 3.47
C ARG A 68 -3.44 -2.89 3.83
N GLY A 69 -4.37 -2.42 4.66
CA GLY A 69 -5.55 -3.16 5.07
C GLY A 69 -6.79 -2.65 4.36
N PHE A 70 -7.74 -3.55 4.10
CA PHE A 70 -9.02 -3.21 3.50
C PHE A 70 -10.14 -3.98 4.19
N ASP A 71 -11.19 -3.24 4.54
CA ASP A 71 -12.42 -3.75 5.10
C ASP A 71 -13.45 -3.97 3.98
N ASN A 72 -13.59 -5.22 3.53
CA ASN A 72 -14.52 -5.57 2.45
C ASN A 72 -15.97 -5.21 2.79
N LYS A 73 -16.35 -5.23 4.08
CA LYS A 73 -17.72 -4.93 4.52
C LYS A 73 -18.00 -3.43 4.53
N LYS A 74 -17.05 -2.62 5.00
CA LYS A 74 -17.19 -1.16 5.08
C LYS A 74 -16.70 -0.42 3.84
N ARG A 75 -16.06 -1.12 2.90
CA ARG A 75 -15.35 -0.57 1.73
C ARG A 75 -14.36 0.53 2.12
N ALA A 76 -13.70 0.36 3.26
CA ALA A 76 -12.74 1.31 3.82
C ALA A 76 -11.35 0.69 3.85
N GLY A 77 -10.34 1.43 3.41
CA GLY A 77 -8.94 1.01 3.44
C GLY A 77 -8.15 1.80 4.47
N ASN A 78 -7.10 1.18 5.01
CA ASN A 78 -6.12 1.85 5.85
C ASN A 78 -4.71 1.52 5.37
N THR A 79 -3.81 2.49 5.40
CA THR A 79 -2.42 2.34 4.99
C THR A 79 -1.52 2.99 6.02
N VAL A 80 -0.67 2.20 6.67
CA VAL A 80 0.16 2.62 7.81
C VAL A 80 1.54 1.96 7.75
N PRO A 81 2.60 2.60 8.25
CA PRO A 81 3.94 2.01 8.28
C PRO A 81 4.00 0.82 9.23
N ILE A 82 4.79 -0.21 8.90
CA ILE A 82 5.04 -1.31 9.84
C ILE A 82 5.88 -0.79 11.00
N ALA A 83 5.33 -0.91 12.21
CA ALA A 83 5.97 -0.44 13.42
C ALA A 83 6.93 -1.48 14.02
N LYS A 84 6.63 -2.78 13.86
CA LYS A 84 7.47 -3.84 14.39
C LYS A 84 7.41 -5.11 13.53
N VAL A 85 8.56 -5.76 13.37
CA VAL A 85 8.69 -7.09 12.77
C VAL A 85 9.29 -8.01 13.83
N THR A 86 8.64 -9.15 14.08
CA THR A 86 9.10 -10.13 15.08
C THR A 86 8.96 -11.55 14.55
N LYS A 87 9.56 -12.52 15.23
CA LYS A 87 9.32 -13.95 15.00
C LYS A 87 8.50 -14.53 16.14
N ALA A 88 7.47 -15.29 15.82
CA ALA A 88 6.68 -16.04 16.78
C ALA A 88 6.36 -17.43 16.21
N GLY A 89 6.71 -18.49 16.94
CA GLY A 89 6.49 -19.87 16.47
C GLY A 89 7.11 -20.19 15.11
N GLY A 90 8.29 -19.62 14.82
CA GLY A 90 9.01 -19.81 13.55
C GLY A 90 8.49 -18.99 12.37
N LYS A 91 7.40 -18.21 12.55
CA LYS A 91 6.83 -17.36 11.50
C LYS A 91 7.16 -15.89 11.74
N THR A 92 7.32 -15.13 10.65
CA THR A 92 7.45 -13.67 10.72
C THR A 92 6.09 -13.05 11.03
N VAL A 93 6.06 -12.08 11.93
CA VAL A 93 4.86 -11.35 12.33
C VAL A 93 5.12 -9.86 12.13
N TYR A 94 4.29 -9.24 11.31
CA TYR A 94 4.31 -7.80 11.04
C TYR A 94 3.24 -7.12 11.89
N ILE A 95 3.62 -6.08 12.62
CA ILE A 95 2.75 -5.37 13.55
C ILE A 95 2.68 -3.91 13.14
N THR A 96 1.45 -3.40 13.07
CA THR A 96 1.18 -1.98 12.87
C THR A 96 0.06 -1.49 13.77
N TYR A 97 -0.04 -0.18 13.93
CA TYR A 97 -1.02 0.51 14.76
C TYR A 97 -1.88 1.44 13.88
N ALA A 98 -3.17 1.53 14.16
CA ALA A 98 -4.04 2.56 13.60
C ALA A 98 -4.60 3.42 14.73
N ASP A 99 -4.16 4.67 14.77
CA ASP A 99 -4.46 5.61 15.85
C ASP A 99 -5.96 5.95 15.93
N GLU A 100 -6.64 6.01 14.78
CA GLU A 100 -8.04 6.42 14.69
C GLU A 100 -9.01 5.46 15.43
N TRP A 101 -8.59 4.20 15.65
CA TRP A 101 -9.42 3.17 16.27
C TRP A 101 -8.76 2.46 17.44
N ASP A 102 -7.55 2.86 17.82
CA ASP A 102 -6.74 2.21 18.86
C ASP A 102 -6.62 0.68 18.62
N LEU A 103 -6.40 0.35 17.35
CA LEU A 103 -6.29 -1.02 16.85
C LEU A 103 -4.84 -1.37 16.55
N THR A 104 -4.46 -2.58 16.94
CA THR A 104 -3.20 -3.20 16.53
C THR A 104 -3.51 -4.31 15.53
N TYR A 105 -2.79 -4.30 14.42
CA TYR A 105 -2.93 -5.29 13.36
C TYR A 105 -1.69 -6.16 13.38
N HIS A 106 -1.91 -7.48 13.41
CA HIS A 106 -0.87 -8.49 13.35
C HIS A 106 -1.08 -9.30 12.07
N VAL A 107 -0.12 -9.24 11.15
CA VAL A 107 -0.07 -10.12 9.98
C VAL A 107 1.00 -11.15 10.24
N VAL A 108 0.59 -12.40 10.44
CA VAL A 108 1.51 -13.54 10.46
C VAL A 108 1.71 -13.96 9.02
N ASP A 109 2.97 -13.94 8.61
CA ASP A 109 3.42 -14.15 7.23
C ASP A 109 2.63 -15.23 6.50
N GLN A 110 1.88 -14.78 5.47
CA GLN A 110 1.00 -15.58 4.60
C GLN A 110 0.06 -16.57 5.31
N THR A 111 -0.23 -16.36 6.59
CA THR A 111 -0.91 -17.36 7.44
C THR A 111 -2.13 -16.80 8.12
N SER A 112 -2.07 -15.61 8.72
CA SER A 112 -3.20 -15.09 9.48
C SER A 112 -3.16 -13.58 9.62
N LEU A 113 -4.35 -13.00 9.79
CA LEU A 113 -4.55 -11.60 10.17
C LEU A 113 -5.31 -11.59 11.50
N VAL A 114 -4.73 -10.91 12.49
CA VAL A 114 -5.35 -10.68 13.79
C VAL A 114 -5.47 -9.18 14.02
N ILE A 115 -6.63 -8.72 14.47
CA ILE A 115 -6.89 -7.33 14.82
C ILE A 115 -7.30 -7.29 16.29
N THR A 116 -6.53 -6.59 17.10
CA THR A 116 -6.76 -6.41 18.53
C THR A 116 -7.02 -4.94 18.84
N GLY A 117 -7.80 -4.66 19.88
CA GLY A 117 -7.99 -3.31 20.41
C GLY A 117 -7.20 -3.07 21.69
N LYS A 118 -7.21 -1.82 22.19
CA LYS A 118 -6.50 -1.33 23.40
C LYS A 118 -6.42 -2.27 24.61
N ARG A 119 -7.45 -3.09 24.85
CA ARG A 119 -7.52 -4.04 26.00
C ARG A 119 -7.18 -5.48 25.64
N ASN A 120 -6.45 -5.71 24.55
CA ASN A 120 -6.19 -7.03 23.96
C ASN A 120 -7.49 -7.79 23.60
N HIS A 121 -8.59 -7.07 23.43
CA HIS A 121 -9.82 -7.67 22.92
C HIS A 121 -9.60 -8.02 21.45
N VAL A 122 -9.79 -9.29 21.10
CA VAL A 122 -9.66 -9.78 19.73
C VAL A 122 -10.92 -9.39 18.97
N TRP A 123 -10.77 -8.45 18.03
CA TRP A 123 -11.86 -8.04 17.13
C TRP A 123 -11.98 -8.97 15.94
N PHE A 124 -10.88 -9.60 15.55
CA PHE A 124 -10.77 -10.46 14.39
C PHE A 124 -9.55 -11.35 14.52
N ASP A 125 -9.71 -12.64 14.28
CA ASP A 125 -8.61 -13.62 14.13
C ASP A 125 -9.06 -14.63 13.08
N GLU A 126 -8.42 -14.59 11.91
CA GLU A 126 -8.72 -15.51 10.83
C GLU A 126 -7.43 -15.98 10.15
N LYS A 127 -7.38 -17.28 9.88
CA LYS A 127 -6.26 -17.93 9.20
C LYS A 127 -6.56 -18.07 7.71
N GLN A 128 -5.57 -17.75 6.88
CA GLN A 128 -5.51 -18.24 5.51
C GLN A 128 -5.56 -19.76 5.56
N LYS A 129 -6.47 -20.38 4.78
CA LYS A 129 -6.25 -21.76 4.39
C LYS A 129 -5.04 -21.74 3.48
N ALA A 130 -4.05 -22.61 3.74
CA ALA A 130 -2.96 -22.81 2.80
C ALA A 130 -3.58 -23.06 1.43
N ALA A 131 -3.40 -22.13 0.49
CA ALA A 131 -3.68 -22.41 -0.90
C ALA A 131 -2.73 -23.56 -1.25
N THR A 132 -3.29 -24.77 -1.35
CA THR A 132 -2.57 -25.92 -1.89
C THR A 132 -2.31 -25.63 -3.35
N THR A 133 -1.30 -24.81 -3.64
CA THR A 133 -0.66 -24.75 -4.93
C THR A 133 0.46 -25.78 -4.92
N ARG A 134 0.07 -27.06 -4.86
CA ARG A 134 0.88 -28.12 -5.48
C ARG A 134 0.48 -28.11 -6.94
N GLY A 135 1.47 -27.86 -7.79
CA GLY A 135 1.28 -27.40 -9.15
C GLY A 135 0.36 -28.24 -10.02
N ARG A 136 -0.23 -27.55 -10.99
CA ARG A 136 -0.44 -28.03 -12.35
C ARG A 136 -0.65 -26.86 -13.28
#